data_AF-A0A6J5XNE8-F1
#
_entry.id   AF-A0A6J5XNE8-F1
#
_cell.length_a   1.000
_cell.length_b   1.000
_cell.length_c   1.000
_cell.angle_alpha   90.00
_cell.angle_beta   90.00
_cell.angle_gamma   90.00
#
_symmetry.space_group_name_H-M   'P 1'
#
loop_
_entity.id
_entity.type
_entity.pdbx_description
1 polymer ?
#
loop_
_entity_poly.entity_id
_entity_poly.type
_entity_poly.pdbx_seq_one_letter_code
_entity_poly.pdbx_strand_id
1 'polypeptide(L)'
;MIISSSSLRVPPCAKCGHDPNMKRGVLRTCIDCFLKGHHLLRFEYEVSRLHFIFKHKGTCSTECCYSNEETIRRATEIFNKEVHGKGFGDYNLLDNNCENFASFCKRGTPVSEQALKAMGIATASSSTDTPSSSTSKIAMFLSSSSFSSKCS
;
A
#
# COMPACT_ATOMS: atom_id res chain seq x y z
N MET A 1 5.74 45.26 23.25
CA MET A 1 6.30 43.88 23.30
C MET A 1 6.10 43.25 21.95
N ILE A 2 7.19 43.03 21.20
CA ILE A 2 7.15 42.22 19.97
C ILE A 2 7.35 40.76 20.42
N ILE A 3 6.33 39.91 20.26
CA ILE A 3 6.50 38.47 20.43
C ILE A 3 7.28 37.98 19.22
N SER A 4 8.58 37.77 19.43
CA SER A 4 9.44 37.10 18.45
C SER A 4 9.03 35.63 18.40
N SER A 5 8.17 35.28 17.44
CA SER A 5 7.79 33.90 17.13
C SER A 5 9.00 33.17 16.54
N SER A 6 9.92 32.79 17.42
CA SER A 6 10.98 31.85 17.09
C SER A 6 10.30 30.56 16.69
N SER A 7 10.36 30.21 15.41
CA SER A 7 9.85 28.93 14.90
C SER A 7 10.46 27.80 15.74
N LEU A 8 9.66 27.22 16.63
CA LEU A 8 10.04 26.10 17.50
C LEU A 8 10.30 24.90 16.59
N ARG A 9 11.55 24.74 16.15
CA ARG A 9 11.98 23.55 15.42
C ARG A 9 11.84 22.37 16.36
N VAL A 10 11.05 21.38 15.97
CA VAL A 10 10.92 20.13 16.73
C VAL A 10 12.24 19.37 16.57
N PRO A 11 12.92 18.99 17.66
CA PRO A 11 14.17 18.26 17.58
C PRO A 11 13.96 16.87 16.96
N PRO A 12 14.98 16.27 16.34
CA PRO A 12 14.90 14.91 15.80
C PRO A 12 14.55 13.89 16.89
N CYS A 13 13.84 12.84 16.50
CA CYS A 13 13.45 11.78 17.42
C CYS A 13 14.67 11.03 17.97
N ALA A 14 14.83 10.96 19.28
CA ALA A 14 15.94 10.22 19.91
C ALA A 14 15.94 8.70 19.61
N LYS A 15 14.77 8.10 19.31
CA LYS A 15 14.65 6.66 19.02
C LYS A 15 15.02 6.29 17.58
N CYS A 16 14.64 7.12 16.61
CA CYS A 16 14.77 6.77 15.18
C CYS A 16 15.51 7.80 14.34
N GLY A 17 15.95 8.92 14.92
CA GLY A 17 16.62 10.01 14.22
C GLY A 17 15.74 10.80 13.27
N HIS A 18 14.43 10.52 13.20
CA HIS A 18 13.52 11.23 12.30
C HIS A 18 13.47 12.72 12.64
N ASP A 19 13.90 13.56 11.70
CA ASP A 19 13.76 15.00 11.74
C ASP A 19 12.47 15.41 11.00
N PRO A 20 11.42 15.88 11.72
CA PRO A 20 10.17 16.31 11.10
C PRO A 20 10.32 17.55 10.21
N ASN A 21 11.46 18.26 10.29
CA ASN A 21 11.77 19.42 9.47
C ASN A 21 12.40 19.04 8.11
N MET A 22 12.88 17.80 7.95
CA MET A 22 13.48 17.29 6.71
C MET A 22 12.51 16.30 6.04
N LYS A 23 11.67 16.78 5.13
CA LYS A 23 10.67 15.93 4.45
C LYS A 23 10.90 15.86 2.95
N ARG A 24 11.49 14.75 2.46
CA ARG A 24 11.46 14.33 1.05
C ARG A 24 11.58 12.80 0.95
N GLY A 25 10.86 12.19 0.01
CA GLY A 25 11.03 10.79 -0.37
C GLY A 25 10.56 9.74 0.65
N VAL A 26 11.16 8.55 0.57
CA VAL A 26 10.90 7.43 1.48
C VAL A 26 11.63 7.64 2.80
N LEU A 27 10.89 7.54 3.92
CA LEU A 27 11.42 7.78 5.26
C LEU A 27 11.34 6.52 6.13
N ARG A 28 12.32 6.35 7.03
CA ARG A 28 12.31 5.35 8.10
C ARG A 28 12.10 6.03 9.44
N THR A 29 11.06 5.62 10.17
CA THR A 29 10.69 6.21 11.47
C THR A 29 10.34 5.11 12.48
N CYS A 30 10.34 5.43 13.78
CA CYS A 30 9.69 4.57 14.76
C CYS A 30 8.17 4.69 14.66
N ILE A 31 7.46 3.69 15.18
CA ILE A 31 6.00 3.65 15.12
C ILE A 31 5.34 4.83 15.83
N ASP A 32 5.91 5.30 16.93
CA ASP A 32 5.40 6.46 17.68
C ASP A 32 5.41 7.73 16.81
N CYS A 33 6.52 7.97 16.07
CA CYS A 33 6.65 9.11 15.16
C CYS A 33 5.71 9.01 13.97
N PHE A 34 5.54 7.80 13.42
CA PHE A 34 4.62 7.57 12.31
C PHE A 34 3.17 7.82 12.71
N LEU A 35 2.75 7.28 13.86
CA LEU A 35 1.37 7.37 14.32
C LEU A 35 0.99 8.78 14.71
N LYS A 36 1.87 9.51 15.42
CA LYS A 36 1.59 10.87 15.90
C LYS A 36 0.21 10.98 16.60
N GLY A 37 -0.16 9.95 17.37
CA GLY A 37 -1.45 9.87 18.07
C GLY A 37 -2.62 9.29 17.26
N HIS A 38 -2.41 8.87 16.00
CA HIS A 38 -3.40 8.17 15.19
C HIS A 38 -3.32 6.65 15.34
N HIS A 39 -4.24 5.93 14.69
CA HIS A 39 -4.30 4.47 14.71
C HIS A 39 -3.81 3.87 13.39
N LEU A 40 -3.29 2.64 13.47
CA LEU A 40 -2.96 1.85 12.28
C LEU A 40 -4.18 1.08 11.79
N LEU A 41 -4.36 1.08 10.48
CA LEU A 41 -5.20 0.12 9.79
C LEU A 41 -4.29 -0.82 9.01
N ARG A 42 -4.60 -2.12 9.05
CA ARG A 42 -3.83 -3.14 8.35
C ARG A 42 -4.58 -3.58 7.11
N PHE A 43 -3.88 -3.53 5.97
CA PHE A 43 -4.34 -4.16 4.74
C PHE A 43 -3.89 -5.62 4.72
N GLU A 44 -4.81 -6.54 4.42
CA GLU A 44 -4.53 -7.98 4.41
C GLU A 44 -4.30 -8.49 2.98
N TYR A 45 -3.24 -9.25 2.76
CA TYR A 45 -2.96 -9.92 1.48
C TYR A 45 -3.29 -11.41 1.59
N GLU A 46 -3.40 -12.09 0.44
CA GLU A 46 -3.62 -13.54 0.36
C GLU A 46 -4.86 -14.02 1.14
N VAL A 47 -5.88 -13.17 1.24
CA VAL A 47 -7.15 -13.56 1.86
C VAL A 47 -7.96 -14.47 0.93
N SER A 48 -8.84 -15.29 1.48
CA SER A 48 -9.76 -16.08 0.67
C SER A 48 -10.73 -15.19 -0.11
N ARG A 49 -11.24 -15.68 -1.25
CA ARG A 49 -12.22 -14.95 -2.06
C ARG A 49 -13.48 -14.60 -1.26
N LEU A 50 -13.95 -15.51 -0.42
CA LEU A 50 -15.09 -15.25 0.47
C LEU A 50 -14.77 -14.12 1.46
N HIS A 51 -13.60 -14.16 2.10
CA HIS A 51 -13.16 -13.09 3.00
C HIS A 51 -13.08 -11.74 2.28
N PHE A 52 -12.55 -11.71 1.06
CA PHE A 52 -12.49 -10.50 0.24
C PHE A 52 -13.88 -9.93 -0.08
N ILE A 53 -14.86 -10.77 -0.39
CA ILE A 53 -16.25 -10.34 -0.68
C ILE A 53 -16.93 -9.76 0.57
N PHE A 54 -16.69 -10.34 1.75
CA PHE A 54 -17.34 -9.92 2.99
C PHE A 54 -16.64 -8.77 3.72
N LYS A 55 -15.37 -8.49 3.41
CA LYS A 55 -14.62 -7.38 4.03
C LYS A 55 -14.94 -6.04 3.37
N HIS A 56 -14.65 -4.97 4.11
CA HIS A 56 -14.77 -3.62 3.59
C HIS A 56 -13.85 -3.44 2.38
N LYS A 57 -14.36 -2.84 1.29
CA LYS A 57 -13.55 -2.59 0.09
C LYS A 57 -12.30 -1.80 0.45
N GLY A 58 -11.15 -2.19 -0.12
CA GLY A 58 -9.88 -1.52 0.13
C GLY A 58 -9.19 -1.86 1.46
N THR A 59 -9.60 -2.93 2.16
CA THR A 59 -8.90 -3.40 3.37
C THR A 59 -8.17 -4.74 3.20
N CYS A 60 -8.38 -5.42 2.08
CA CYS A 60 -7.72 -6.70 1.79
C CYS A 60 -7.63 -6.97 0.29
N SER A 61 -6.78 -7.91 -0.10
CA SER A 61 -6.62 -8.42 -1.46
C SER A 61 -6.42 -9.94 -1.45
N THR A 62 -6.95 -10.61 -2.47
CA THR A 62 -6.70 -12.05 -2.71
C THR A 62 -5.36 -12.30 -3.40
N GLU A 63 -4.63 -11.25 -3.78
CA GLU A 63 -3.36 -11.39 -4.50
C GLU A 63 -2.26 -11.95 -3.62
N CYS A 64 -1.40 -12.74 -4.27
CA CYS A 64 -0.14 -13.22 -3.71
C CYS A 64 0.75 -12.07 -3.26
N CYS A 65 1.54 -12.32 -2.21
CA CYS A 65 2.49 -11.35 -1.71
C CYS A 65 3.80 -12.01 -1.27
N TYR A 66 4.86 -11.21 -1.18
CA TYR A 66 6.12 -11.64 -0.62
C TYR A 66 6.03 -11.80 0.89
N SER A 67 6.98 -12.58 1.45
CA SER A 67 7.17 -12.70 2.89
C SER A 67 7.47 -11.33 3.53
N ASN A 68 7.37 -11.26 4.86
CA ASN A 68 7.67 -10.03 5.58
C ASN A 68 9.14 -9.64 5.45
N GLU A 69 10.04 -10.63 5.44
CA GLU A 69 11.49 -10.45 5.28
C GLU A 69 11.81 -9.83 3.92
N GLU A 70 11.21 -10.36 2.85
CA GLU A 70 11.39 -9.83 1.51
C GLU A 70 10.78 -8.43 1.35
N THR A 71 9.61 -8.20 1.96
CA THR A 71 8.99 -6.86 2.00
C THR A 71 9.91 -5.83 2.68
N ILE A 72 10.49 -6.19 3.83
CA ILE A 72 11.42 -5.35 4.58
C ILE A 72 12.70 -5.11 3.77
N ARG A 73 13.24 -6.14 3.10
CA ARG A 73 14.43 -6.02 2.26
C ARG A 73 14.21 -4.99 1.15
N ARG A 74 13.11 -5.10 0.41
CA ARG A 74 12.78 -4.18 -0.69
C ARG A 74 12.59 -2.74 -0.20
N ALA A 75 11.85 -2.54 0.89
CA ALA A 75 11.68 -1.20 1.48
C ALA A 75 13.02 -0.59 1.93
N THR A 76 13.89 -1.41 2.53
CA THR A 76 15.23 -0.99 2.97
C THR A 76 16.13 -0.62 1.79
N GLU A 77 16.08 -1.37 0.69
CA GLU A 77 16.85 -1.06 -0.52
C GLU A 77 16.45 0.28 -1.13
N ILE A 78 15.15 0.56 -1.21
CA ILE A 78 14.67 1.86 -1.70
C ILE A 78 15.06 2.99 -0.75
N PHE A 79 14.90 2.81 0.55
CA PHE A 79 15.34 3.80 1.55
C PHE A 79 16.84 4.11 1.45
N ASN A 80 17.69 3.09 1.27
CA ASN A 80 19.13 3.29 1.11
C ASN A 80 19.47 4.06 -0.18
N LYS A 81 18.71 3.85 -1.26
CA LYS A 81 18.88 4.60 -2.51
C LYS A 81 18.36 6.04 -2.44
N GLU A 82 17.40 6.32 -1.56
CA GLU A 82 16.85 7.68 -1.33
C GLU A 82 17.95 8.67 -0.92
N VAL A 83 18.90 8.23 -0.09
CA VAL A 83 20.07 9.03 0.34
C VAL A 83 20.88 9.55 -0.86
N HIS A 84 20.84 8.85 -2.00
CA HIS A 84 21.54 9.20 -3.22
C HIS A 84 20.63 9.84 -4.29
N GLY A 85 19.39 10.20 -3.95
CA GLY A 85 18.42 10.74 -4.89
C GLY A 85 17.95 9.74 -5.95
N LYS A 86 18.14 8.44 -5.71
CA LYS A 86 17.75 7.33 -6.60
C LYS A 86 16.68 6.43 -5.95
N GLY A 87 15.90 7.01 -5.04
CA GLY A 87 14.88 6.32 -4.26
C GLY A 87 13.67 5.92 -5.11
N PHE A 88 12.47 6.02 -4.53
CA PHE A 88 11.25 5.58 -5.23
C PHE A 88 10.79 6.55 -6.34
N GLY A 89 11.43 7.72 -6.44
CA GLY A 89 11.06 8.78 -7.38
C GLY A 89 10.18 9.85 -6.73
N ASP A 90 9.75 10.82 -7.54
CA ASP A 90 8.95 11.94 -7.07
C ASP A 90 7.53 11.53 -6.72
N TYR A 91 7.01 12.07 -5.62
CA TYR A 91 5.68 11.72 -5.13
C TYR A 91 4.58 12.29 -6.03
N ASN A 92 3.66 11.43 -6.49
CA ASN A 92 2.47 11.81 -7.26
C ASN A 92 1.23 11.12 -6.70
N LEU A 93 0.18 11.88 -6.35
CA LEU A 93 -1.05 11.35 -5.74
C LEU A 93 -1.77 10.28 -6.58
N LEU A 94 -1.77 10.40 -7.91
CA LEU A 94 -2.45 9.49 -8.84
C LEU A 94 -1.53 8.41 -9.40
N ASP A 95 -0.24 8.45 -9.08
CA ASP A 95 0.73 7.44 -9.49
C ASP A 95 1.67 7.12 -8.34
N ASN A 96 2.92 7.55 -8.37
CA ASN A 96 3.97 7.24 -7.40
C ASN A 96 3.68 7.73 -5.96
N ASN A 97 2.68 7.13 -5.31
CA ASN A 97 2.15 7.47 -4.00
C ASN A 97 2.51 6.40 -2.95
N CYS A 98 1.99 6.57 -1.73
CA CYS A 98 2.24 5.65 -0.62
C CYS A 98 1.75 4.21 -0.90
N GLU A 99 0.62 4.05 -1.57
CA GLU A 99 0.03 2.74 -1.89
C GLU A 99 0.86 2.04 -2.98
N ASN A 100 1.32 2.76 -4.01
CA ASN A 100 2.28 2.22 -5.00
C ASN A 100 3.57 1.75 -4.33
N PHE A 101 4.11 2.52 -3.38
CA PHE A 101 5.31 2.13 -2.65
C PHE A 101 5.07 0.87 -1.80
N ALA A 102 3.97 0.83 -1.05
CA ALA A 102 3.59 -0.32 -0.23
C ALA A 102 3.38 -1.57 -1.09
N SER A 103 2.68 -1.44 -2.21
CA SER A 103 2.40 -2.56 -3.12
C SER A 103 3.68 -3.05 -3.81
N PHE A 104 4.60 -2.15 -4.18
CA PHE A 104 5.90 -2.53 -4.73
C PHE A 104 6.72 -3.33 -3.73
N CYS A 105 6.77 -2.89 -2.47
CA CYS A 105 7.47 -3.63 -1.42
C CYS A 105 6.83 -5.00 -1.18
N LYS A 106 5.49 -5.07 -1.20
CA LYS A 106 4.75 -6.28 -0.79
C LYS A 106 4.52 -7.28 -1.93
N ARG A 107 4.46 -6.86 -3.18
CA ARG A 107 4.14 -7.69 -4.36
C ARG A 107 5.10 -7.51 -5.54
N GLY A 108 6.02 -6.55 -5.47
CA GLY A 108 6.98 -6.26 -6.54
C GLY A 108 6.45 -5.37 -7.67
N THR A 109 5.15 -5.05 -7.67
CA THR A 109 4.51 -4.17 -8.66
C THR A 109 3.89 -2.93 -7.99
N PRO A 110 4.18 -1.71 -8.49
CA PRO A 110 3.58 -0.48 -7.98
C PRO A 110 2.17 -0.31 -8.53
N VAL A 111 1.16 -0.37 -7.67
CA VAL A 111 -0.26 -0.27 -8.00
C VAL A 111 -0.96 0.45 -6.85
N SER A 112 -1.80 1.45 -7.17
CA SER A 112 -2.73 2.05 -6.21
C SER A 112 -4.16 1.83 -6.68
N GLU A 113 -4.90 1.03 -5.92
CA GLU A 113 -6.34 0.82 -6.16
C GLU A 113 -7.10 2.13 -5.96
N GLN A 114 -6.64 2.99 -5.04
CA GLN A 114 -7.23 4.30 -4.83
C GLN A 114 -7.06 5.20 -6.05
N ALA A 115 -5.87 5.22 -6.65
CA ALA A 115 -5.58 5.99 -7.85
C ALA A 115 -6.33 5.45 -9.07
N LEU A 116 -6.34 4.14 -9.28
CA LEU A 116 -7.07 3.51 -10.39
C LEU A 116 -8.57 3.80 -10.31
N LYS A 117 -9.16 3.70 -9.10
CA LYS A 117 -10.54 4.09 -8.86
C LYS A 117 -10.78 5.58 -9.12
N ALA A 118 -9.88 6.46 -8.68
CA ALA A 118 -9.99 7.90 -8.91
C ALA A 118 -9.93 8.25 -10.41
N MET A 119 -9.15 7.51 -11.18
CA MET A 119 -9.04 7.64 -12.63
C MET A 119 -10.18 6.96 -13.41
N GLY A 120 -11.10 6.27 -12.73
CA GLY A 120 -12.17 5.52 -13.38
C GLY A 120 -11.69 4.27 -14.12
N ILE A 121 -10.47 3.81 -13.88
CA ILE A 121 -9.92 2.58 -14.44
C ILE A 121 -10.35 1.44 -13.51
N ALA A 122 -11.20 0.54 -14.01
CA ALA A 122 -11.49 -0.71 -13.31
C ALA A 122 -10.23 -1.57 -13.33
N THR A 123 -9.71 -1.94 -12.16
CA THR A 123 -8.75 -3.04 -12.06
C THR A 123 -9.46 -4.31 -12.51
N ALA A 124 -9.13 -4.75 -13.72
CA ALA A 124 -9.41 -6.10 -14.14
C ALA A 124 -8.52 -7.01 -13.28
N SER A 125 -9.04 -7.47 -12.14
CA SER A 125 -8.61 -8.76 -11.60
C SER A 125 -8.67 -9.72 -12.77
N SER A 126 -7.54 -10.29 -13.17
CA SER A 126 -7.39 -11.14 -14.35
C SER A 126 -8.32 -12.36 -14.27
N SER A 127 -9.55 -12.17 -14.71
CA SER A 127 -10.42 -13.19 -15.24
C SER A 127 -10.37 -13.00 -16.75
N THR A 128 -9.55 -13.82 -17.39
CA THR A 128 -9.73 -14.15 -18.80
C THR A 128 -11.11 -14.79 -18.92
N ASP A 129 -12.13 -14.01 -19.26
CA ASP A 129 -13.39 -14.56 -19.74
C ASP A 129 -13.93 -13.67 -20.86
N THR A 130 -13.79 -14.23 -22.05
CA THR A 130 -14.42 -13.85 -23.30
C THR A 130 -15.90 -13.54 -23.09
N PRO A 131 -16.44 -12.37 -23.50
CA PRO A 131 -17.87 -12.17 -23.48
C PRO A 131 -18.50 -12.82 -24.72
N SER A 132 -19.01 -14.04 -24.56
CA SER A 132 -20.12 -14.51 -25.39
C SER A 132 -21.44 -13.98 -24.81
N SER A 133 -22.22 -13.42 -25.70
CA SER A 133 -23.55 -12.85 -25.50
C SER A 133 -24.55 -13.85 -24.88
N SER A 134 -25.35 -13.39 -23.91
CA SER A 134 -26.83 -13.55 -23.83
C SER A 134 -27.36 -13.85 -22.40
N THR A 135 -28.11 -12.87 -21.89
CA THR A 135 -29.37 -12.94 -21.13
C THR A 135 -29.63 -13.98 -20.01
N SER A 136 -30.06 -13.39 -18.87
CA SER A 136 -31.12 -13.85 -17.94
C SER A 136 -30.83 -14.80 -16.77
N LYS A 137 -31.07 -14.23 -15.57
CA LYS A 137 -31.74 -14.76 -14.36
C LYS A 137 -31.15 -15.98 -13.61
N ILE A 138 -30.68 -15.68 -12.40
CA ILE A 138 -30.65 -16.47 -11.15
C ILE A 138 -29.91 -17.81 -11.19
N ALA A 139 -28.74 -17.87 -10.55
CA ALA A 139 -28.40 -18.89 -9.56
C ALA A 139 -27.10 -18.51 -8.83
N MET A 140 -27.17 -18.32 -7.51
CA MET A 140 -25.99 -18.22 -6.66
C MET A 140 -25.53 -19.65 -6.35
N PHE A 141 -24.76 -20.26 -7.26
CA PHE A 141 -24.08 -21.52 -6.98
C PHE A 141 -22.82 -21.22 -6.16
N LEU A 142 -22.87 -21.51 -4.87
CA LEU A 142 -21.67 -21.63 -4.03
C LEU A 142 -20.96 -22.94 -4.41
N SER A 143 -20.22 -22.93 -5.52
CA SER A 143 -19.20 -23.94 -5.75
C SER A 143 -17.98 -23.54 -4.92
N SER A 144 -17.84 -24.17 -3.75
CA SER A 144 -16.62 -24.13 -2.95
C SER A 144 -15.53 -24.94 -3.66
N SER A 145 -14.99 -24.41 -4.76
CA SER A 145 -13.68 -24.81 -5.25
C SER A 145 -12.64 -24.03 -4.46
N SER A 146 -12.10 -24.70 -3.44
CA SER A 146 -10.86 -24.29 -2.76
C SER A 146 -9.72 -24.26 -3.77
N PHE A 147 -9.57 -23.17 -4.52
CA PHE A 147 -8.33 -22.88 -5.22
C PHE A 147 -7.43 -22.11 -4.26
N SER A 148 -6.91 -22.85 -3.29
CA SER A 148 -5.77 -22.40 -2.49
C SER A 148 -4.54 -22.55 -3.38
N SER A 149 -4.34 -21.62 -4.31
CA SER A 149 -3.01 -21.38 -4.85
C SER A 149 -2.18 -20.88 -3.68
N LYS A 150 -1.48 -21.79 -2.99
CA LYS A 150 -0.38 -21.38 -2.13
C LYS A 150 0.61 -20.68 -3.05
N CYS A 151 0.75 -19.39 -2.88
CA CYS A 151 1.80 -18.60 -3.49
C CYS A 151 3.11 -19.16 -2.92
N SER A 152 3.86 -19.88 -3.76
CA SER A 152 5.13 -20.52 -3.41
C SER A 152 6.21 -19.51 -3.05
#